data_AF-A0A131XX72-F1
#
_entry.id   AF-A0A131XX72-F1
#
_cell.length_a   1.000
_cell.length_b   1.000
_cell.length_c   1.000
_cell.angle_alpha   90.00
_cell.angle_beta   90.00
_cell.angle_gamma   90.00
#
_symmetry.space_group_name_H-M   'P 1'
#
loop_
_entity.id
_entity.type
_entity.pdbx_description
1 polymer ?
#
loop_
_entity_poly.entity_id
_entity_poly.type
_entity_poly.pdbx_seq_one_letter_code
_entity_poly.pdbx_strand_id
1 'polypeptide(L)'
;MSLADALRKAARAAADGDGGKTDTELFAELYATRSKHSEANAIPRFHYKLPSDDNVLSQKLREESRARFLERRSVELLDHDELKTLLSELENSPSPPLHEESMINYGDFKKVGSRCGEKYRSFFSAKVFSKLLQNDPYGRISVLDLFNYVMKKVWLRQTRIGLSLYDVSGQGYLREHDLETYIKELIPQLPQIDGIERSFHSFYVCTALRKFCFFLDPLRTGRIKIQDILCCPFLDDFTELRDDKLTKTDLENNWFSAPSALKVYGDYLNLDRTRTGMLSKSELARYGKGSLTGAFVDRVFQECQTYDGDIDYKTYLELVLALENRKEPQALQFFFRILDVRGCGYLDVFSLNYFFRDIQEQMRLHDQEPVGFEDVKDEIFDMVKPEDPSRITLRDLIRCGKGGTVVSILIDFNEFWAYDNRETLAAEV
;
A
#
# COMPACT_ATOMS: atom_id res chain seq x y z
N MET A 1 -48.11 12.36 -6.77
CA MET A 1 -47.95 13.63 -7.50
C MET A 1 -46.48 13.76 -7.85
N SER A 2 -46.12 13.90 -9.13
CA SER A 2 -44.72 13.99 -9.54
C SER A 2 -44.09 15.30 -9.03
N LEU A 3 -42.79 15.31 -8.72
CA LEU A 3 -42.06 16.52 -8.32
C LEU A 3 -42.23 17.65 -9.35
N ALA A 4 -42.35 17.29 -10.63
CA ALA A 4 -42.61 18.24 -11.71
C ALA A 4 -44.01 18.88 -11.62
N ASP A 5 -45.02 18.13 -11.14
CA ASP A 5 -46.39 18.65 -10.96
C ASP A 5 -46.48 19.56 -9.73
N ALA A 6 -45.73 19.23 -8.67
CA ALA A 6 -45.62 20.07 -7.46
C ALA A 6 -44.94 21.41 -7.77
N LEU A 7 -43.85 21.39 -8.54
CA LEU A 7 -43.13 22.60 -8.95
C LEU A 7 -43.96 23.47 -9.91
N ARG A 8 -44.72 22.87 -10.83
CA ARG A 8 -45.65 23.63 -11.70
C ARG A 8 -46.79 24.27 -10.93
N LYS A 9 -47.28 23.62 -9.87
CA LYS A 9 -48.35 24.17 -9.01
C LYS A 9 -47.83 25.30 -8.13
N ALA A 10 -46.61 25.18 -7.60
CA ALA A 10 -45.93 26.24 -6.86
C ALA A 10 -45.62 27.46 -7.74
N ALA A 11 -45.16 27.23 -8.98
CA ALA A 11 -44.91 28.31 -9.94
C ALA A 11 -46.20 29.03 -10.38
N ARG A 12 -47.35 28.35 -10.40
CA ARG A 12 -48.66 28.97 -10.67
C ARG A 12 -49.22 29.74 -9.48
N ALA A 13 -48.95 29.31 -8.26
CA ALA A 13 -49.39 30.01 -7.04
C ALA A 13 -48.65 31.34 -6.82
N ALA A 14 -47.45 31.50 -7.39
CA ALA A 14 -46.68 32.76 -7.33
C ALA A 14 -47.20 33.86 -8.27
N ALA A 15 -48.17 33.57 -9.15
CA ALA A 15 -48.70 34.52 -10.13
C ALA A 15 -49.98 35.25 -9.68
N ASP A 16 -50.66 34.75 -8.64
CA ASP A 16 -51.81 35.41 -8.02
C ASP A 16 -51.39 35.94 -6.65
N GLY A 17 -51.16 37.25 -6.58
CA GLY A 17 -50.80 37.91 -5.33
C GLY A 17 -51.98 37.97 -4.36
N ASP A 18 -51.89 37.22 -3.25
CA ASP A 18 -52.31 37.66 -1.92
C ASP A 18 -51.78 36.68 -0.83
N GLY A 19 -51.16 37.21 0.23
CA GLY A 19 -51.00 36.54 1.53
C GLY A 19 -50.14 35.28 1.66
N GLY A 20 -49.03 35.14 0.92
CA GLY A 20 -48.11 33.99 1.06
C GLY A 20 -47.30 34.00 2.36
N LYS A 21 -47.35 32.90 3.13
CA LYS A 21 -46.49 32.66 4.30
C LYS A 21 -45.03 32.98 3.99
N THR A 22 -44.37 33.70 4.88
CA THR A 22 -42.95 34.01 4.74
C THR A 22 -42.11 32.73 4.72
N ASP A 23 -40.95 32.74 4.08
CA ASP A 23 -40.05 31.58 3.99
C ASP A 23 -39.73 30.99 5.37
N THR A 24 -39.67 31.84 6.40
CA THR A 24 -39.51 31.45 7.80
C THR A 24 -40.70 30.68 8.38
N GLU A 25 -41.93 31.05 8.01
CA GLU A 25 -43.14 30.32 8.42
C GLU A 25 -43.28 29.00 7.67
N LEU A 26 -42.90 28.97 6.38
CA LEU A 26 -42.87 27.74 5.59
C LEU A 26 -41.83 26.75 6.14
N PHE A 27 -40.67 27.26 6.54
CA PHE A 27 -39.60 26.47 7.16
C PHE A 27 -40.03 25.90 8.52
N ALA A 28 -40.66 26.72 9.37
CA ALA A 28 -41.19 26.28 10.66
C ALA A 28 -42.28 25.21 10.50
N GLU A 29 -43.17 25.35 9.51
CA GLU A 29 -44.23 24.38 9.25
C GLU A 29 -43.67 23.05 8.71
N LEU A 30 -42.66 23.09 7.84
CA LEU A 30 -42.01 21.88 7.31
C LEU A 30 -41.19 21.12 8.37
N TYR A 31 -40.60 21.82 9.34
CA TYR A 31 -39.74 21.20 10.37
C TYR A 31 -40.49 20.86 11.68
N ALA A 32 -41.51 21.62 12.06
CA ALA A 32 -42.30 21.36 13.26
C ALA A 32 -43.38 20.29 13.04
N THR A 33 -43.82 20.08 11.79
CA THR A 33 -44.73 18.98 11.47
C THR A 33 -43.96 17.68 11.48
N ARG A 34 -43.81 17.09 12.68
CA ARG A 34 -43.32 15.74 12.92
C ARG A 34 -44.02 14.81 11.92
N SER A 35 -43.31 14.43 10.87
CA SER A 35 -43.84 13.64 9.77
C SER A 35 -44.53 12.40 10.36
N LYS A 36 -45.87 12.39 10.29
CA LYS A 36 -46.62 11.14 10.37
C LYS A 36 -46.13 10.34 9.17
N HIS A 37 -45.22 9.40 9.42
CA HIS A 37 -44.61 8.54 8.41
C HIS A 37 -45.71 7.91 7.53
N SER A 38 -45.96 8.53 6.39
CA SER A 38 -46.50 7.87 5.22
C SER A 38 -45.40 6.95 4.72
N GLU A 39 -45.72 5.67 4.54
CA GLU A 39 -44.88 4.64 3.94
C GLU A 39 -44.56 4.99 2.47
N ALA A 40 -43.72 6.00 2.28
CA ALA A 40 -43.26 6.45 0.97
C ALA A 40 -41.77 6.09 0.82
N ASN A 41 -41.51 5.08 0.00
CA ASN A 41 -40.20 4.67 -0.55
C ASN A 41 -39.06 4.69 0.47
N ALA A 42 -38.96 3.59 1.23
CA ALA A 42 -37.81 3.30 2.08
C ALA A 42 -36.52 3.53 1.29
N ILE A 43 -35.74 4.53 1.68
CA ILE A 43 -34.35 4.67 1.26
C ILE A 43 -33.72 3.29 1.44
N PRO A 44 -33.17 2.66 0.38
CA PRO A 44 -32.59 1.33 0.50
C PRO A 44 -31.59 1.34 1.65
N ARG A 45 -31.67 0.33 2.52
CA ARG A 45 -30.76 0.24 3.66
C ARG A 45 -29.35 -0.04 3.11
N PHE A 46 -28.53 1.00 3.00
CA PHE A 46 -27.16 0.89 2.48
C PHE A 46 -26.17 0.35 3.53
N HIS A 47 -26.57 0.30 4.80
CA HIS A 47 -25.75 -0.20 5.89
C HIS A 47 -26.48 -1.27 6.71
N TYR A 48 -25.94 -2.49 6.66
CA TYR A 48 -26.33 -3.60 7.52
C TYR A 48 -25.32 -3.71 8.64
N LYS A 49 -25.74 -3.41 9.87
CA LYS A 49 -24.90 -3.61 11.05
C LYS A 49 -24.53 -5.09 11.11
N LEU A 50 -23.25 -5.37 11.33
CA LEU A 50 -22.80 -6.75 11.50
C LEU A 50 -23.51 -7.39 12.70
N PRO A 51 -23.83 -8.69 12.64
CA PRO A 51 -24.33 -9.43 13.80
C PRO A 51 -23.35 -9.27 14.96
N SER A 52 -23.87 -9.12 16.18
CA SER A 52 -23.03 -9.16 17.39
C SER A 52 -22.40 -10.55 17.55
N ASP A 53 -21.28 -10.61 18.27
CA ASP A 53 -20.55 -11.86 18.56
C ASP A 53 -21.41 -12.89 19.31
N ASP A 54 -22.44 -12.44 20.02
CA ASP A 54 -23.39 -13.32 20.70
C ASP A 54 -24.32 -14.09 19.74
N ASN A 55 -24.43 -13.68 18.47
CA ASN A 55 -25.35 -14.28 17.49
C ASN A 55 -24.62 -15.18 16.49
N VAL A 56 -24.13 -16.31 17.00
CA VAL A 56 -23.37 -17.33 16.25
C VAL A 56 -24.08 -17.78 14.97
N LEU A 57 -25.41 -17.99 15.01
CA LEU A 57 -26.15 -18.44 13.82
C LEU A 57 -26.12 -17.41 12.69
N SER A 58 -26.30 -16.13 13.02
CA SER A 58 -26.27 -15.05 12.03
C SER A 58 -24.88 -14.84 11.46
N GLN A 59 -23.84 -15.06 12.26
CA GLN A 59 -22.44 -15.04 11.80
C GLN A 59 -22.17 -16.18 10.81
N LYS A 60 -22.50 -17.42 11.18
CA LYS A 60 -22.33 -18.59 10.30
C LYS A 60 -23.12 -18.47 9.00
N LEU A 61 -24.36 -18.00 9.06
CA LEU A 61 -25.17 -17.77 7.86
C LEU A 61 -24.52 -16.73 6.93
N ARG A 62 -23.95 -15.66 7.51
CA ARG A 62 -23.23 -14.63 6.76
C ARG A 62 -21.98 -15.22 6.10
N GLU A 63 -21.17 -15.96 6.85
CA GLU A 63 -19.97 -16.63 6.36
C GLU A 63 -20.30 -17.55 5.16
N GLU A 64 -21.27 -18.45 5.32
CA GLU A 64 -21.72 -19.36 4.26
C GLU A 64 -22.28 -18.62 3.04
N SER A 65 -23.08 -17.57 3.26
CA SER A 65 -23.63 -16.77 2.16
C SER A 65 -22.53 -16.08 1.35
N ARG A 66 -21.46 -15.64 2.02
CA ARG A 66 -20.32 -14.98 1.41
C ARG A 66 -19.42 -15.97 0.69
N ALA A 67 -19.14 -17.12 1.30
CA ALA A 67 -18.39 -18.20 0.66
C ALA A 67 -19.04 -18.61 -0.66
N ARG A 68 -20.37 -18.86 -0.66
CA ARG A 68 -21.13 -19.18 -1.88
C ARG A 68 -21.13 -18.04 -2.90
N PHE A 69 -21.19 -16.79 -2.46
CA PHE A 69 -21.11 -15.64 -3.37
C PHE A 69 -19.75 -15.56 -4.05
N LEU A 70 -18.66 -15.75 -3.29
CA LEU A 70 -17.29 -15.74 -3.79
C LEU A 70 -17.02 -16.93 -4.72
N GLU A 71 -17.54 -18.11 -4.39
CA GLU A 71 -17.48 -19.30 -5.25
C GLU A 71 -18.15 -19.06 -6.61
N ARG A 72 -19.38 -18.52 -6.62
CA ARG A 72 -20.07 -18.15 -7.88
C ARG A 72 -19.26 -17.16 -8.70
N ARG A 73 -18.67 -16.15 -8.06
CA ARG A 73 -17.80 -15.17 -8.73
C ARG A 73 -16.52 -15.80 -9.26
N SER A 74 -15.99 -16.83 -8.60
CA SER A 74 -14.81 -17.57 -9.04
C SER A 74 -15.10 -18.36 -10.32
N VAL A 75 -16.24 -19.05 -10.38
CA VAL A 75 -16.67 -19.85 -11.56
C VAL A 75 -16.92 -18.99 -12.80
N GLU A 76 -17.26 -17.70 -12.63
CA GLU A 76 -17.42 -16.75 -13.73
C GLU A 76 -16.09 -16.30 -14.36
N LEU A 77 -14.96 -16.56 -13.70
CA LEU A 77 -13.64 -16.23 -14.25
C LEU A 77 -13.20 -17.27 -15.29
N LEU A 78 -12.26 -16.84 -16.12
CA LEU A 78 -11.64 -17.73 -17.10
C LEU A 78 -10.65 -18.64 -16.38
N ASP A 79 -10.76 -19.94 -16.60
CA ASP A 79 -9.75 -20.92 -16.15
C ASP A 79 -8.55 -20.99 -17.12
N HIS A 80 -7.58 -21.84 -16.80
CA HIS A 80 -6.35 -21.97 -17.56
C HIS A 80 -6.57 -22.49 -19.00
N ASP A 81 -7.53 -23.39 -19.20
CA ASP A 81 -7.83 -23.97 -20.51
C ASP A 81 -8.68 -23.02 -21.37
N GLU A 82 -9.59 -22.28 -20.73
CA GLU A 82 -10.34 -21.17 -21.32
C GLU A 82 -9.42 -20.03 -21.79
N LEU A 83 -8.34 -19.75 -21.05
CA LEU A 83 -7.31 -18.78 -21.43
C LEU A 83 -6.45 -19.28 -22.62
N LYS A 84 -6.05 -20.56 -22.62
CA LYS A 84 -5.36 -21.17 -23.78
C LYS A 84 -6.22 -21.13 -25.05
N THR A 85 -7.50 -21.45 -24.90
CA THR A 85 -8.47 -21.40 -26.01
C THR A 85 -8.58 -19.98 -26.57
N LEU A 86 -8.63 -18.97 -25.71
CA LEU A 86 -8.64 -17.57 -26.12
C LEU A 86 -7.38 -17.19 -26.91
N LEU A 87 -6.21 -17.60 -26.45
CA LEU A 87 -4.95 -17.33 -27.16
C LEU A 87 -4.98 -17.92 -28.57
N SER A 88 -5.38 -19.19 -28.69
CA SER A 88 -5.49 -19.86 -29.99
C SER A 88 -6.49 -19.17 -30.93
N GLU A 89 -7.66 -18.76 -30.45
CA GLU A 89 -8.66 -18.05 -31.26
C GLU A 89 -8.17 -16.69 -31.75
N LEU A 90 -7.39 -15.98 -30.92
CA LEU A 90 -6.79 -14.70 -31.28
C LEU A 90 -5.67 -14.87 -32.31
N GLU A 91 -4.80 -15.86 -32.14
CA GLU A 91 -3.71 -16.17 -33.08
C GLU A 91 -4.22 -16.62 -34.45
N ASN A 92 -5.37 -17.30 -34.50
CA ASN A 92 -6.01 -17.75 -35.73
C ASN A 92 -6.81 -16.65 -36.47
N SER A 93 -6.90 -15.43 -35.92
CA SER A 93 -7.69 -14.33 -36.48
C SER A 93 -6.91 -13.02 -36.71
N PRO A 94 -5.70 -13.03 -37.32
CA PRO A 94 -4.94 -11.81 -37.55
C PRO A 94 -5.57 -10.97 -38.67
N SER A 95 -5.59 -9.66 -38.48
CA SER A 95 -6.08 -8.69 -39.44
C SER A 95 -4.95 -8.17 -40.34
N PRO A 96 -5.15 -8.12 -41.68
CA PRO A 96 -4.16 -7.58 -42.61
C PRO A 96 -3.76 -6.11 -42.30
N PRO A 97 -2.54 -5.67 -42.66
CA PRO A 97 -1.41 -6.44 -43.20
C PRO A 97 -0.76 -7.38 -42.17
N LEU A 98 -0.43 -8.60 -42.62
CA LEU A 98 0.28 -9.59 -41.82
C LEU A 98 1.75 -9.16 -41.70
N HIS A 99 2.11 -8.62 -40.54
CA HIS A 99 3.49 -8.33 -40.15
C HIS A 99 3.98 -9.41 -39.17
N GLU A 100 5.22 -9.31 -38.70
CA GLU A 100 5.78 -10.23 -37.69
C GLU A 100 4.94 -10.24 -36.40
N GLU A 101 4.32 -9.12 -36.03
CA GLU A 101 3.41 -9.04 -34.88
C GLU A 101 1.95 -9.29 -35.28
N SER A 102 1.29 -10.20 -34.56
CA SER A 102 -0.12 -10.52 -34.76
C SER A 102 -1.01 -9.38 -34.25
N MET A 103 -1.71 -8.74 -35.17
CA MET A 103 -2.55 -7.56 -34.93
C MET A 103 -4.01 -7.85 -35.29
N ILE A 104 -4.96 -7.26 -34.56
CA ILE A 104 -6.39 -7.45 -34.79
C ILE A 104 -7.14 -6.11 -34.89
N ASN A 105 -7.95 -5.96 -35.95
CA ASN A 105 -8.83 -4.80 -36.15
C ASN A 105 -10.12 -4.94 -35.32
N TYR A 106 -10.93 -3.87 -35.25
CA TYR A 106 -12.15 -3.90 -34.45
C TYR A 106 -13.21 -4.92 -34.96
N GLY A 107 -13.30 -5.12 -36.27
CA GLY A 107 -14.25 -6.06 -36.87
C GLY A 107 -13.95 -7.50 -36.46
N ASP A 108 -12.69 -7.91 -36.58
CA ASP A 108 -12.23 -9.25 -36.23
C ASP A 108 -12.20 -9.45 -34.71
N PHE A 109 -11.86 -8.41 -33.94
CA PHE A 109 -12.01 -8.38 -32.48
C PHE A 109 -13.44 -8.73 -32.04
N LYS A 110 -14.45 -8.16 -32.71
CA LYS A 110 -15.87 -8.46 -32.41
C LYS A 110 -16.27 -9.86 -32.85
N LYS A 111 -15.71 -10.38 -33.96
CA LYS A 111 -15.95 -11.76 -34.41
C LYS A 111 -15.38 -12.76 -33.41
N VAL A 112 -14.13 -12.60 -32.97
CA VAL A 112 -13.51 -13.46 -31.95
C VAL A 112 -14.35 -13.44 -30.68
N GLY A 113 -14.70 -12.25 -30.17
CA GLY A 113 -15.55 -12.12 -29.00
C GLY A 113 -16.97 -12.68 -29.13
N SER A 114 -17.46 -12.94 -30.35
CA SER A 114 -18.75 -13.61 -30.60
C SER A 114 -18.64 -15.13 -30.68
N ARG A 115 -17.45 -15.66 -31.04
CA ARG A 115 -17.15 -17.09 -31.02
C ARG A 115 -16.81 -17.55 -29.60
N CYS A 116 -16.07 -16.72 -28.87
CA CYS A 116 -15.80 -16.93 -27.46
C CYS A 116 -17.09 -16.71 -26.66
N GLY A 117 -17.48 -17.68 -25.82
CA GLY A 117 -18.76 -17.69 -25.11
C GLY A 117 -19.01 -16.50 -24.15
N GLU A 118 -20.10 -16.56 -23.39
CA GLU A 118 -20.60 -15.41 -22.62
C GLU A 118 -19.61 -14.84 -21.60
N LYS A 119 -18.75 -15.69 -21.00
CA LYS A 119 -17.69 -15.29 -20.06
C LYS A 119 -16.71 -14.26 -20.65
N TYR A 120 -16.43 -14.34 -21.95
CA TYR A 120 -15.44 -13.50 -22.62
C TYR A 120 -15.97 -12.10 -22.98
N ARG A 121 -17.30 -11.93 -23.03
CA ARG A 121 -17.97 -10.72 -23.50
C ARG A 121 -17.52 -9.44 -22.80
N SER A 122 -17.17 -9.54 -21.51
CA SER A 122 -16.70 -8.39 -20.72
C SER A 122 -15.31 -7.87 -21.11
N PHE A 123 -14.52 -8.67 -21.83
CA PHE A 123 -13.22 -8.30 -22.37
C PHE A 123 -13.34 -7.72 -23.80
N PHE A 124 -14.30 -8.20 -24.59
CA PHE A 124 -14.52 -7.76 -25.98
C PHE A 124 -15.41 -6.51 -26.12
N SER A 125 -15.14 -5.47 -25.32
CA SER A 125 -15.88 -4.20 -25.36
C SER A 125 -15.14 -3.12 -26.16
N ALA A 126 -15.89 -2.16 -26.74
CA ALA A 126 -15.29 -1.00 -27.43
C ALA A 126 -14.35 -0.20 -26.53
N LYS A 127 -14.65 -0.12 -25.23
CA LYS A 127 -13.81 0.53 -24.22
C LYS A 127 -12.47 -0.18 -24.03
N VAL A 128 -12.43 -1.50 -24.11
CA VAL A 128 -11.17 -2.27 -24.02
C VAL A 128 -10.36 -2.07 -25.29
N PHE A 129 -10.99 -2.19 -26.46
CA PHE A 129 -10.32 -1.98 -27.74
C PHE A 129 -9.67 -0.59 -27.81
N SER A 130 -10.43 0.48 -27.48
CA SER A 130 -9.91 1.85 -27.48
C SER A 130 -8.78 2.09 -26.48
N LYS A 131 -8.69 1.31 -25.40
CA LYS A 131 -7.59 1.42 -24.42
C LYS A 131 -6.30 0.76 -24.91
N LEU A 132 -6.43 -0.30 -25.71
CA LEU A 132 -5.31 -1.05 -26.27
C LEU A 132 -4.90 -0.53 -27.65
N LEU A 133 -5.68 0.39 -28.21
CA LEU A 133 -5.37 1.05 -29.47
C LEU A 133 -4.14 1.91 -29.29
N GLN A 134 -3.04 1.45 -29.87
CA GLN A 134 -1.81 2.22 -30.02
C GLN A 134 -1.89 3.08 -31.29
N ASN A 135 -0.85 3.87 -31.58
CA ASN A 135 -0.77 4.71 -32.78
C ASN A 135 -0.54 3.89 -34.07
N ASP A 136 -1.23 2.76 -34.24
CA ASP A 136 -1.18 1.95 -35.46
C ASP A 136 -1.93 2.67 -36.59
N PRO A 137 -1.30 2.88 -37.77
CA PRO A 137 -1.93 3.56 -38.90
C PRO A 137 -3.21 2.90 -39.43
N TYR A 138 -3.42 1.61 -39.13
CA TYR A 138 -4.56 0.82 -39.57
C TYR A 138 -5.61 0.60 -38.48
N GLY A 139 -5.44 1.21 -37.30
CA GLY A 139 -6.40 1.14 -36.20
C GLY A 139 -6.53 -0.26 -35.58
N ARG A 140 -5.42 -1.01 -35.49
CA ARG A 140 -5.37 -2.37 -34.92
C ARG A 140 -4.73 -2.39 -33.54
N ILE A 141 -4.98 -3.47 -32.80
CA ILE A 141 -4.36 -3.73 -31.49
C ILE A 141 -3.52 -5.00 -31.54
N SER A 142 -2.47 -5.08 -30.72
CA SER A 142 -1.66 -6.28 -30.55
C SER A 142 -2.49 -7.39 -29.90
N VAL A 143 -2.46 -8.58 -30.51
CA VAL A 143 -3.08 -9.79 -29.95
C VAL A 143 -2.46 -10.13 -28.60
N LEU A 144 -1.13 -9.99 -28.49
CA LEU A 144 -0.40 -10.26 -27.25
C LEU A 144 -0.80 -9.27 -26.15
N ASP A 145 -0.94 -7.99 -26.46
CA ASP A 145 -1.40 -6.97 -25.49
C ASP A 145 -2.82 -7.23 -25.01
N LEU A 146 -3.72 -7.64 -25.91
CA LEU A 146 -5.07 -8.03 -25.54
C LEU A 146 -5.07 -9.27 -24.64
N PHE A 147 -4.28 -10.28 -24.98
CA PHE A 147 -4.15 -11.49 -24.17
C PHE A 147 -3.61 -11.17 -22.77
N ASN A 148 -2.53 -10.39 -22.69
CA ASN A 148 -1.94 -9.91 -21.43
C ASN A 148 -2.93 -9.07 -20.61
N TYR A 149 -3.74 -8.24 -21.25
CA TYR A 149 -4.82 -7.49 -20.59
C TYR A 149 -5.86 -8.42 -19.96
N VAL A 150 -6.30 -9.45 -20.70
CA VAL A 150 -7.28 -10.44 -20.18
C VAL A 150 -6.67 -11.22 -19.03
N MET A 151 -5.45 -11.73 -19.19
CA MET A 151 -4.69 -12.43 -18.14
C MET A 151 -4.59 -11.59 -16.86
N LYS A 152 -4.10 -10.35 -16.96
CA LYS A 152 -3.95 -9.44 -15.81
C LYS A 152 -5.29 -9.15 -15.13
N LYS A 153 -6.37 -8.99 -15.90
CA LYS A 153 -7.70 -8.71 -15.36
C LYS A 153 -8.35 -9.93 -14.71
N VAL A 154 -8.13 -11.14 -15.23
CA VAL A 154 -8.54 -12.39 -14.60
C VAL A 154 -7.77 -12.59 -13.31
N TRP A 155 -6.45 -12.45 -13.33
CA TRP A 155 -5.59 -12.55 -12.15
C TRP A 155 -6.01 -11.58 -11.05
N LEU A 156 -6.19 -10.29 -11.35
CA LEU A 156 -6.65 -9.31 -10.35
C LEU A 156 -7.99 -9.69 -9.70
N ARG A 157 -8.91 -10.28 -10.48
CA ARG A 157 -10.20 -10.75 -9.96
C ARG A 157 -10.03 -12.00 -9.11
N GLN A 158 -9.22 -12.96 -9.54
CA GLN A 158 -8.91 -14.18 -8.79
C GLN A 158 -8.26 -13.81 -7.45
N THR A 159 -7.22 -12.97 -7.46
CA THR A 159 -6.54 -12.50 -6.26
C THR A 159 -7.49 -11.73 -5.34
N ARG A 160 -8.35 -10.88 -5.89
CA ARG A 160 -9.37 -10.18 -5.09
C ARG A 160 -10.32 -11.15 -4.40
N ILE A 161 -10.80 -12.18 -5.12
CA ILE A 161 -11.68 -13.21 -4.55
C ILE A 161 -10.93 -13.98 -3.47
N GLY A 162 -9.69 -14.41 -3.75
CA GLY A 162 -8.81 -15.11 -2.81
C GLY A 162 -8.63 -14.33 -1.51
N LEU A 163 -8.22 -13.06 -1.59
CA LEU A 163 -8.09 -12.19 -0.40
C LEU A 163 -9.44 -12.00 0.31
N SER A 164 -10.55 -11.91 -0.42
CA SER A 164 -11.89 -11.72 0.17
C SER A 164 -12.38 -12.93 0.98
N LEU A 165 -11.80 -14.13 0.78
CA LEU A 165 -12.10 -15.31 1.60
C LEU A 165 -11.59 -15.14 3.04
N TYR A 166 -10.50 -14.38 3.25
CA TYR A 166 -9.93 -14.13 4.57
C TYR A 166 -10.54 -12.92 5.29
N ASP A 167 -11.25 -12.05 4.58
CA ASP A 167 -12.02 -10.97 5.23
C ASP A 167 -13.28 -11.57 5.86
N VAL A 168 -13.20 -12.11 7.07
CA VAL A 168 -14.35 -12.73 7.79
C VAL A 168 -15.51 -11.72 7.93
N SER A 169 -15.17 -10.45 8.18
CA SER A 169 -16.14 -9.37 8.41
C SER A 169 -16.91 -8.95 7.15
N GLY A 170 -16.32 -9.16 5.97
CA GLY A 170 -16.86 -8.69 4.68
C GLY A 170 -16.86 -7.17 4.56
N GLN A 171 -15.93 -6.49 5.23
CA GLN A 171 -15.81 -5.02 5.22
C GLN A 171 -14.79 -4.49 4.20
N GLY A 172 -14.14 -5.39 3.44
CA GLY A 172 -13.20 -5.04 2.37
C GLY A 172 -11.77 -4.76 2.85
N TYR A 173 -11.43 -5.15 4.07
CA TYR A 173 -10.09 -5.05 4.62
C TYR A 173 -9.70 -6.35 5.33
N LEU A 174 -8.39 -6.57 5.43
CA LEU A 174 -7.77 -7.66 6.17
C LEU A 174 -7.07 -7.10 7.40
N ARG A 175 -7.17 -7.83 8.51
CA ARG A 175 -6.33 -7.61 9.68
C ARG A 175 -5.01 -8.35 9.52
N GLU A 176 -4.09 -8.06 10.42
CA GLU A 176 -2.77 -8.72 10.46
C GLU A 176 -2.87 -10.25 10.43
N HIS A 177 -3.75 -10.82 11.25
CA HIS A 177 -3.97 -12.27 11.32
C HIS A 177 -4.56 -12.87 10.04
N ASP A 178 -5.48 -12.14 9.39
CA ASP A 178 -6.12 -12.59 8.14
C ASP A 178 -5.06 -12.67 7.03
N LEU A 179 -4.20 -11.65 6.94
CA LEU A 179 -3.12 -11.59 5.95
C LEU A 179 -1.99 -12.59 6.26
N GLU A 180 -1.69 -12.82 7.55
CA GLU A 180 -0.76 -13.87 7.98
C GLU A 180 -1.21 -15.24 7.50
N THR A 181 -2.51 -15.55 7.62
CA THR A 181 -3.10 -16.82 7.21
C THR A 181 -3.02 -16.98 5.69
N TYR A 182 -3.36 -15.93 4.95
CA TYR A 182 -3.20 -15.89 3.49
C TYR A 182 -1.75 -16.17 3.05
N ILE A 183 -0.77 -15.51 3.66
CA ILE A 183 0.66 -15.72 3.32
C ILE A 183 1.08 -17.16 3.64
N LYS A 184 0.69 -17.71 4.79
CA LYS A 184 1.00 -19.09 5.17
C LYS A 184 0.48 -20.12 4.16
N GLU A 185 -0.73 -19.93 3.67
CA GLU A 185 -1.34 -20.83 2.68
C GLU A 185 -0.76 -20.65 1.26
N LEU A 186 -0.14 -19.50 0.99
CA LEU A 186 0.52 -19.27 -0.29
C LEU A 186 1.90 -19.91 -0.37
N ILE A 187 2.65 -20.00 0.73
CA ILE A 187 4.03 -20.51 0.77
C ILE A 187 4.20 -21.86 0.04
N PRO A 188 3.36 -22.89 0.25
CA PRO A 188 3.51 -24.18 -0.44
C PRO A 188 3.37 -24.09 -1.97
N GLN A 189 2.84 -22.98 -2.49
CA GLN A 189 2.66 -22.72 -3.92
C GLN A 189 3.83 -21.91 -4.52
N LEU A 190 4.85 -21.58 -3.71
CA LEU A 190 5.99 -20.73 -4.08
C LEU A 190 7.27 -21.59 -4.07
N PRO A 191 7.67 -22.16 -5.23
CA PRO A 191 8.83 -23.06 -5.31
C PRO A 191 10.14 -22.43 -4.82
N GLN A 192 10.30 -21.11 -5.01
CA GLN A 192 11.48 -20.36 -4.57
C GLN A 192 11.63 -20.27 -3.04
N ILE A 193 10.62 -20.71 -2.29
CA ILE A 193 10.59 -20.70 -0.81
C ILE A 193 10.64 -22.13 -0.24
N ASP A 194 10.41 -23.17 -1.07
CA ASP A 194 10.28 -24.56 -0.61
C ASP A 194 11.54 -25.10 0.10
N GLY A 195 12.72 -24.54 -0.21
CA GLY A 195 14.00 -24.91 0.40
C GLY A 195 14.24 -24.37 1.83
N ILE A 196 13.30 -23.60 2.40
CA ILE A 196 13.46 -23.01 3.73
C ILE A 196 13.23 -24.04 4.84
N GLU A 197 14.06 -23.98 5.90
CA GLU A 197 13.86 -24.82 7.09
C GLU A 197 12.54 -24.51 7.81
N ARG A 198 11.84 -25.56 8.27
CA ARG A 198 10.57 -25.44 9.03
C ARG A 198 10.65 -24.52 10.26
N SER A 199 11.81 -24.47 10.91
CA SER A 199 12.11 -23.58 12.04
C SER A 199 12.01 -22.09 11.65
N PHE A 200 12.34 -21.75 10.40
CA PHE A 200 12.35 -20.38 9.89
C PHE A 200 10.98 -19.92 9.34
N HIS A 201 10.03 -20.82 9.07
CA HIS A 201 8.73 -20.45 8.47
C HIS A 201 8.00 -19.34 9.23
N SER A 202 7.96 -19.38 10.57
CA SER A 202 7.30 -18.34 11.36
C SER A 202 7.95 -16.96 11.18
N PHE A 203 9.28 -16.92 11.09
CA PHE A 203 10.04 -15.69 10.86
C PHE A 203 9.86 -15.21 9.42
N TYR A 204 9.91 -16.10 8.44
CA TYR A 204 9.63 -15.77 7.04
C TYR A 204 8.25 -15.14 6.87
N VAL A 205 7.20 -15.76 7.42
CA VAL A 205 5.83 -15.22 7.39
C VAL A 205 5.80 -13.84 8.04
N CYS A 206 6.46 -13.66 9.19
CA CYS A 206 6.55 -12.36 9.85
C CYS A 206 7.21 -11.30 8.95
N THR A 207 8.33 -11.64 8.29
CA THR A 207 9.08 -10.77 7.37
C THR A 207 8.25 -10.34 6.17
N ALA A 208 7.56 -11.29 5.53
CA ALA A 208 6.67 -11.00 4.41
C ALA A 208 5.49 -10.11 4.86
N LEU A 209 4.81 -10.50 5.94
CA LEU A 209 3.66 -9.79 6.50
C LEU A 209 4.02 -8.35 6.91
N ARG A 210 5.20 -8.14 7.50
CA ARG A 210 5.62 -6.79 7.92
C ARG A 210 5.73 -5.83 6.77
N LYS A 211 6.17 -6.26 5.59
CA LYS A 211 6.23 -5.38 4.41
C LYS A 211 4.83 -4.86 4.04
N PHE A 212 3.81 -5.72 4.03
CA PHE A 212 2.44 -5.29 3.78
C PHE A 212 1.92 -4.35 4.87
N CYS A 213 2.09 -4.70 6.14
CA CYS A 213 1.62 -3.86 7.25
C CYS A 213 2.28 -2.47 7.27
N PHE A 214 3.59 -2.42 7.05
CA PHE A 214 4.36 -1.18 7.10
C PHE A 214 3.91 -0.17 6.02
N PHE A 215 3.75 -0.64 4.77
CA PHE A 215 3.43 0.25 3.65
C PHE A 215 1.93 0.52 3.46
N LEU A 216 1.06 -0.42 3.84
CA LEU A 216 -0.39 -0.31 3.61
C LEU A 216 -1.21 0.10 4.84
N ASP A 217 -0.62 0.08 6.03
CA ASP A 217 -1.25 0.58 7.26
C ASP A 217 -0.30 1.48 8.07
N PRO A 218 0.20 2.58 7.48
CA PRO A 218 1.18 3.44 8.15
C PRO A 218 0.61 4.16 9.37
N LEU A 219 -0.72 4.27 9.47
CA LEU A 219 -1.43 4.82 10.64
C LEU A 219 -1.73 3.76 11.72
N ARG A 220 -1.31 2.50 11.54
CA ARG A 220 -1.50 1.38 12.49
C ARG A 220 -2.96 1.19 12.89
N THR A 221 -3.88 1.32 11.93
CA THR A 221 -5.31 1.13 12.15
C THR A 221 -5.70 -0.34 12.37
N GLY A 222 -4.80 -1.27 12.04
CA GLY A 222 -5.04 -2.70 12.01
C GLY A 222 -5.93 -3.14 10.85
N ARG A 223 -6.11 -2.29 9.83
CA ARG A 223 -7.03 -2.51 8.70
C ARG A 223 -6.36 -2.21 7.37
N ILE A 224 -5.96 -3.26 6.66
CA ILE A 224 -5.36 -3.15 5.34
C ILE A 224 -6.44 -3.41 4.28
N LYS A 225 -6.78 -2.42 3.46
CA LYS A 225 -7.84 -2.62 2.44
C LYS A 225 -7.36 -3.61 1.38
N ILE A 226 -8.26 -4.51 0.96
CA ILE A 226 -7.97 -5.47 -0.11
C ILE A 226 -7.59 -4.75 -1.42
N GLN A 227 -8.20 -3.60 -1.68
CA GLN A 227 -7.87 -2.78 -2.86
C GLN A 227 -6.44 -2.27 -2.82
N ASP A 228 -5.94 -1.89 -1.65
CA ASP A 228 -4.58 -1.38 -1.48
C ASP A 228 -3.55 -2.52 -1.66
N ILE A 229 -3.87 -3.74 -1.20
CA ILE A 229 -3.06 -4.95 -1.46
C ILE A 229 -3.00 -5.24 -2.96
N LEU A 230 -4.12 -5.16 -3.68
CA LEU A 230 -4.15 -5.45 -5.13
C LEU A 230 -3.43 -4.40 -5.99
N CYS A 231 -3.22 -3.20 -5.45
CA CYS A 231 -2.57 -2.11 -6.18
C CYS A 231 -1.12 -1.89 -5.76
N CYS A 232 -0.62 -2.61 -4.74
CA CYS A 232 0.74 -2.43 -4.28
C CYS A 232 1.74 -3.16 -5.20
N PRO A 233 2.90 -2.55 -5.48
CA PRO A 233 3.88 -3.14 -6.41
C PRO A 233 4.46 -4.45 -5.85
N PHE A 234 4.63 -4.54 -4.53
CA PHE A 234 5.24 -5.69 -3.87
C PHE A 234 4.32 -6.92 -3.77
N LEU A 235 3.05 -6.83 -4.16
CA LEU A 235 2.24 -8.03 -4.39
C LEU A 235 2.75 -8.79 -5.62
N ASP A 236 3.14 -8.06 -6.67
CA ASP A 236 3.70 -8.66 -7.88
C ASP A 236 5.01 -9.38 -7.52
N ASP A 237 5.94 -8.72 -6.81
CA ASP A 237 7.19 -9.31 -6.30
C ASP A 237 6.91 -10.61 -5.51
N PHE A 238 5.88 -10.63 -4.65
CA PHE A 238 5.55 -11.81 -3.85
C PHE A 238 5.03 -12.97 -4.73
N THR A 239 4.23 -12.67 -5.74
CA THR A 239 3.68 -13.70 -6.64
C THR A 239 4.65 -14.14 -7.74
N GLU A 240 5.66 -13.33 -8.06
CA GLU A 240 6.73 -13.67 -9.00
C GLU A 240 7.55 -14.88 -8.53
N LEU A 241 7.60 -15.13 -7.21
CA LEU A 241 8.24 -16.32 -6.61
C LEU A 241 7.61 -17.66 -7.01
N ARG A 242 6.53 -17.64 -7.79
CA ARG A 242 5.96 -18.83 -8.47
C ARG A 242 6.74 -19.24 -9.70
N ASP A 243 7.56 -18.36 -10.27
CA ASP A 243 8.37 -18.67 -11.45
C ASP A 243 9.67 -19.36 -11.04
N ASP A 244 9.87 -20.58 -11.51
CA ASP A 244 11.08 -21.38 -11.29
C ASP A 244 12.30 -20.85 -12.06
N LYS A 245 12.10 -19.92 -13.00
CA LYS A 245 13.15 -19.41 -13.90
C LYS A 245 13.86 -18.15 -13.39
N LEU A 246 13.52 -17.67 -12.20
CA LEU A 246 14.15 -16.48 -11.63
C LEU A 246 15.66 -16.66 -11.48
N THR A 247 16.41 -15.64 -11.89
CA THR A 247 17.87 -15.65 -11.74
C THR A 247 18.24 -15.35 -10.29
N LYS A 248 19.51 -15.63 -9.93
CA LYS A 248 20.02 -15.29 -8.59
C LYS A 248 19.89 -13.80 -8.29
N THR A 249 20.13 -12.96 -9.28
CA THR A 249 20.04 -11.49 -9.14
C THR A 249 18.59 -11.04 -8.92
N ASP A 250 17.62 -11.67 -9.58
CA ASP A 250 16.20 -11.38 -9.35
C ASP A 250 15.80 -11.72 -7.91
N LEU A 251 16.25 -12.88 -7.42
CA LEU A 251 16.01 -13.30 -6.04
C LEU A 251 16.68 -12.37 -5.03
N GLU A 252 17.90 -11.89 -5.28
CA GLU A 252 18.60 -10.94 -4.40
C GLU A 252 17.92 -9.57 -4.33
N ASN A 253 17.26 -9.14 -5.41
CA ASN A 253 16.51 -7.88 -5.46
C ASN A 253 15.09 -8.01 -4.88
N ASN A 254 14.54 -9.23 -4.83
CA ASN A 254 13.19 -9.48 -4.33
C ASN A 254 13.21 -9.66 -2.80
N TRP A 255 12.53 -8.76 -2.08
CA TRP A 255 12.43 -8.79 -0.61
C TRP A 255 11.83 -10.09 -0.06
N PHE A 256 10.90 -10.71 -0.79
CA PHE A 256 10.19 -11.91 -0.35
C PHE A 256 10.95 -13.20 -0.67
N SER A 257 12.07 -13.14 -1.39
CA SER A 257 12.84 -14.33 -1.70
C SER A 257 13.42 -14.96 -0.43
N ALA A 258 13.67 -16.27 -0.48
CA ALA A 258 14.32 -16.96 0.62
C ALA A 258 15.70 -16.36 0.98
N PRO A 259 16.60 -16.06 0.01
CA PRO A 259 17.88 -15.40 0.31
C PRO A 259 17.74 -14.05 1.02
N SER A 260 16.82 -13.19 0.56
CA SER A 260 16.61 -11.86 1.16
C SER A 260 16.06 -11.95 2.58
N ALA A 261 15.06 -12.81 2.81
CA ALA A 261 14.49 -13.02 4.14
C ALA A 261 15.53 -13.60 5.11
N LEU A 262 16.34 -14.57 4.66
CA LEU A 262 17.42 -15.16 5.45
C LEU A 262 18.52 -14.15 5.76
N LYS A 263 18.84 -13.24 4.84
CA LYS A 263 19.81 -12.17 5.08
C LYS A 263 19.33 -11.24 6.21
N VAL A 264 18.10 -10.73 6.12
CA VAL A 264 17.53 -9.83 7.15
C VAL A 264 17.46 -10.51 8.52
N TYR A 265 17.10 -11.80 8.56
CA TYR A 265 17.10 -12.57 9.81
C TYR A 265 18.51 -12.88 10.32
N GLY A 266 19.46 -13.19 9.43
CA GLY A 266 20.86 -13.40 9.78
C GLY A 266 21.47 -12.14 10.40
N ASP A 267 21.17 -10.97 9.86
CA ASP A 267 21.59 -9.68 10.42
C ASP A 267 21.02 -9.46 11.82
N TYR A 268 19.75 -9.84 12.05
CA TYR A 268 19.14 -9.81 13.39
C TYR A 268 19.89 -10.72 14.38
N LEU A 269 20.19 -11.96 14.00
CA LEU A 269 20.93 -12.91 14.85
C LEU A 269 22.37 -12.45 15.12
N ASN A 270 23.00 -11.77 14.17
CA ASN A 270 24.33 -11.20 14.36
C ASN A 270 24.33 -10.05 15.40
N LEU A 271 23.22 -9.35 15.54
CA LEU A 271 23.03 -8.31 16.54
C LEU A 271 22.72 -8.90 17.93
N ASP A 272 21.86 -9.91 18.02
CA ASP A 272 21.50 -10.62 19.27
C ASP A 272 22.64 -11.53 19.77
N ARG A 273 23.68 -10.91 20.34
CA ARG A 273 24.84 -11.65 20.87
C ARG A 273 24.51 -12.38 22.17
N THR A 274 23.55 -11.85 22.92
CA THR A 274 23.09 -12.45 24.18
C THR A 274 22.18 -13.66 23.94
N ARG A 275 21.69 -13.85 22.71
CA ARG A 275 20.80 -14.94 22.28
C ARG A 275 19.52 -14.99 23.09
N THR A 276 19.00 -13.82 23.45
CA THR A 276 17.74 -13.69 24.20
C THR A 276 16.53 -13.83 23.28
N GLY A 277 16.73 -13.69 21.95
CA GLY A 277 15.67 -13.60 20.96
C GLY A 277 15.12 -12.19 20.77
N MET A 278 15.63 -11.20 21.52
CA MET A 278 15.30 -9.77 21.44
C MET A 278 16.58 -8.94 21.33
N LEU A 279 16.46 -7.69 20.92
CA LEU A 279 17.61 -6.78 20.83
C LEU A 279 17.56 -5.73 21.91
N SER A 280 18.59 -5.72 22.74
CA SER A 280 18.84 -4.59 23.63
C SER A 280 19.33 -3.37 22.86
N LYS A 281 19.21 -2.21 23.50
CA LYS A 281 19.70 -0.93 22.98
C LYS A 281 21.18 -0.98 22.53
N SER A 282 22.02 -1.63 23.34
CA SER A 282 23.44 -1.79 23.06
C SER A 282 23.72 -2.68 21.85
N GLU A 283 22.84 -3.64 21.58
CA GLU A 283 22.96 -4.57 20.46
C GLU A 283 22.50 -3.89 19.17
N LEU A 284 21.36 -3.18 19.21
CA LEU A 284 20.86 -2.42 18.07
C LEU A 284 21.79 -1.26 17.68
N ALA A 285 22.46 -0.63 18.64
CA ALA A 285 23.44 0.43 18.37
C ALA A 285 24.62 -0.02 17.49
N ARG A 286 24.79 -1.34 17.24
CA ARG A 286 25.81 -1.88 16.32
C ARG A 286 25.29 -2.07 14.89
N TYR A 287 24.01 -1.85 14.66
CA TYR A 287 23.41 -1.89 13.33
C TYR A 287 24.15 -0.93 12.38
N GLY A 288 24.31 -1.33 11.12
CA GLY A 288 25.01 -0.50 10.13
C GLY A 288 26.47 -0.20 10.49
N LYS A 289 27.15 -1.11 11.21
CA LYS A 289 28.50 -0.92 11.80
C LYS A 289 28.56 0.18 12.89
N GLY A 290 27.43 0.50 13.51
CA GLY A 290 27.33 1.52 14.56
C GLY A 290 27.30 2.95 14.03
N SER A 291 26.75 3.14 12.82
CA SER A 291 26.60 4.44 12.17
C SER A 291 25.39 5.23 12.69
N LEU A 292 24.38 4.56 13.24
CA LEU A 292 23.20 5.20 13.81
C LEU A 292 23.57 5.97 15.09
N THR A 293 23.04 7.19 15.24
CA THR A 293 23.30 8.04 16.41
C THR A 293 22.67 7.47 17.68
N GLY A 294 23.29 7.77 18.84
CA GLY A 294 22.77 7.37 20.14
C GLY A 294 21.37 7.92 20.37
N ALA A 295 21.18 9.23 20.18
CA ALA A 295 19.90 9.92 20.28
C ALA A 295 18.81 9.27 19.42
N PHE A 296 19.12 8.82 18.20
CA PHE A 296 18.16 8.09 17.37
C PHE A 296 17.80 6.73 17.98
N VAL A 297 18.80 5.94 18.37
CA VAL A 297 18.59 4.63 18.99
C VAL A 297 17.79 4.76 20.29
N ASP A 298 18.10 5.75 21.13
CA ASP A 298 17.34 6.08 22.35
C ASP A 298 15.86 6.30 22.04
N ARG A 299 15.57 7.09 21.00
CA ARG A 299 14.20 7.42 20.61
C ARG A 299 13.47 6.24 19.98
N VAL A 300 14.17 5.34 19.25
CA VAL A 300 13.59 4.07 18.79
C VAL A 300 13.03 3.27 19.97
N PHE A 301 13.80 3.12 21.06
CA PHE A 301 13.37 2.36 22.24
C PHE A 301 12.30 3.09 23.08
N GLN A 302 12.10 4.38 22.89
CA GLN A 302 11.04 5.15 23.56
C GLN A 302 9.71 5.13 22.77
N GLU A 303 9.79 5.14 21.44
CA GLU A 303 8.62 5.27 20.57
C GLU A 303 8.11 3.94 20.01
N CYS A 304 8.97 2.94 19.89
CA CYS A 304 8.60 1.61 19.42
C CYS A 304 8.23 0.69 20.59
N GLN A 305 7.56 -0.41 20.25
CA GLN A 305 7.15 -1.40 21.25
C GLN A 305 8.38 -2.15 21.78
N THR A 306 8.54 -2.13 23.11
CA THR A 306 9.62 -2.85 23.81
C THR A 306 9.03 -3.84 24.82
N TYR A 307 9.76 -4.92 25.07
CA TYR A 307 9.49 -5.91 26.09
C TYR A 307 10.68 -5.94 27.06
N ASP A 308 10.45 -5.55 28.31
CA ASP A 308 11.50 -5.41 29.34
C ASP A 308 12.70 -4.54 28.89
N GLY A 309 12.44 -3.56 28.04
CA GLY A 309 13.46 -2.64 27.50
C GLY A 309 14.15 -3.12 26.22
N ASP A 310 13.80 -4.30 25.70
CA ASP A 310 14.34 -4.86 24.46
C ASP A 310 13.30 -4.83 23.33
N ILE A 311 13.74 -4.76 22.07
CA ILE A 311 12.85 -4.82 20.91
C ILE A 311 12.80 -6.23 20.32
N ASP A 312 11.63 -6.61 19.82
CA ASP A 312 11.43 -7.90 19.15
C ASP A 312 11.79 -7.85 17.66
N TYR A 313 11.79 -9.03 17.02
CA TYR A 313 12.05 -9.14 15.58
C TYR A 313 11.04 -8.35 14.73
N LYS A 314 9.79 -8.25 15.17
CA LYS A 314 8.74 -7.49 14.48
C LYS A 314 9.08 -6.00 14.41
N THR A 315 9.52 -5.43 15.53
CA THR A 315 9.93 -4.03 15.64
C THR A 315 11.23 -3.78 14.86
N TYR A 316 12.17 -4.71 14.92
CA TYR A 316 13.39 -4.66 14.10
C TYR A 316 13.08 -4.60 12.60
N LEU A 317 12.13 -5.42 12.11
CA LEU A 317 11.72 -5.41 10.71
C LEU A 317 11.12 -4.05 10.29
N GLU A 318 10.30 -3.42 11.13
CA GLU A 318 9.78 -2.07 10.85
C GLU A 318 10.90 -1.04 10.70
N LEU A 319 11.93 -1.13 11.56
CA LEU A 319 13.11 -0.26 11.48
C LEU A 319 13.90 -0.50 10.19
N VAL A 320 14.19 -1.75 9.83
CA VAL A 320 14.90 -2.09 8.58
C VAL A 320 14.13 -1.60 7.37
N LEU A 321 12.82 -1.86 7.31
CA LEU A 321 11.96 -1.37 6.23
C LEU A 321 11.98 0.16 6.12
N ALA A 322 11.98 0.87 7.25
CA ALA A 322 12.10 2.32 7.25
C ALA A 322 13.47 2.80 6.73
N LEU A 323 14.57 2.19 7.20
CA LEU A 323 15.94 2.57 6.83
C LEU A 323 16.24 2.30 5.34
N GLU A 324 15.77 1.19 4.79
CA GLU A 324 15.96 0.88 3.37
C GLU A 324 15.11 1.77 2.45
N ASN A 325 14.01 2.33 2.96
CA ASN A 325 13.01 3.07 2.17
C ASN A 325 12.82 4.52 2.66
N ARG A 326 13.88 5.18 3.15
CA ARG A 326 13.84 6.54 3.74
C ARG A 326 13.14 7.61 2.91
N LYS A 327 13.01 7.42 1.60
CA LYS A 327 12.32 8.35 0.68
C LYS A 327 10.81 8.18 0.66
N GLU A 328 10.29 7.03 1.08
CA GLU A 328 8.87 6.72 1.04
C GLU A 328 8.10 7.46 2.15
N PRO A 329 6.88 7.96 1.88
CA PRO A 329 6.07 8.67 2.88
C PRO A 329 5.85 7.88 4.18
N GLN A 330 5.70 6.55 4.09
CA GLN A 330 5.48 5.67 5.24
C GLN A 330 6.73 5.57 6.12
N ALA A 331 7.92 5.52 5.51
CA ALA A 331 9.18 5.58 6.24
C ALA A 331 9.37 6.95 6.88
N LEU A 332 9.08 8.04 6.16
CA LEU A 332 9.13 9.39 6.71
C LEU A 332 8.18 9.56 7.90
N GLN A 333 6.98 8.97 7.86
CA GLN A 333 6.07 8.96 9.00
C GLN A 333 6.65 8.21 10.20
N PHE A 334 7.30 7.06 9.97
CA PHE A 334 7.97 6.30 11.02
C PHE A 334 9.08 7.13 11.68
N PHE A 335 9.97 7.75 10.89
CA PHE A 335 11.04 8.59 11.40
C PHE A 335 10.52 9.85 12.06
N PHE A 336 9.49 10.49 11.51
CA PHE A 336 8.94 11.71 12.08
C PHE A 336 8.42 11.50 13.50
N ARG A 337 7.79 10.36 13.80
CA ARG A 337 7.39 10.01 15.16
C ARG A 337 8.58 9.92 16.12
N ILE A 338 9.71 9.39 15.64
CA ILE A 338 10.95 9.28 16.42
C ILE A 338 11.58 10.66 16.64
N LEU A 339 11.62 11.47 15.57
CA LEU A 339 12.24 12.79 15.54
C LEU A 339 11.44 13.87 16.28
N ASP A 340 10.12 13.76 16.37
CA ASP A 340 9.27 14.67 17.13
C ASP A 340 9.34 14.35 18.64
N VAL A 341 10.49 14.68 19.25
CA VAL A 341 10.80 14.41 20.66
C VAL A 341 9.75 14.97 21.61
N ARG A 342 9.05 16.05 21.23
CA ARG A 342 8.03 16.71 22.07
C ARG A 342 6.60 16.29 21.73
N GLY A 343 6.38 15.48 20.69
CA GLY A 343 5.05 15.07 20.24
C GLY A 343 4.15 16.23 19.82
N CYS A 344 4.73 17.32 19.31
CA CYS A 344 4.02 18.56 19.00
C CYS A 344 3.50 18.62 17.55
N GLY A 345 3.80 17.61 16.73
CA GLY A 345 3.40 17.51 15.33
C GLY A 345 4.31 18.26 14.35
N TYR A 346 5.45 18.79 14.83
CA TYR A 346 6.45 19.49 14.03
C TYR A 346 7.86 19.35 14.61
N LEU A 347 8.87 19.43 13.76
CA LEU A 347 10.27 19.55 14.15
C LEU A 347 10.65 21.03 14.16
N ASP A 348 11.25 21.48 15.26
CA ASP A 348 11.81 22.81 15.39
C ASP A 348 13.32 22.74 15.58
N VAL A 349 13.94 23.91 15.78
CA VAL A 349 15.38 24.05 16.02
C VAL A 349 15.86 23.17 17.18
N PHE A 350 15.06 23.04 18.24
CA PHE A 350 15.41 22.17 19.36
C PHE A 350 15.46 20.70 18.93
N SER A 351 14.44 20.21 18.21
CA SER A 351 14.43 18.83 17.72
C SER A 351 15.62 18.54 16.82
N LEU A 352 15.95 19.43 15.88
CA LEU A 352 17.11 19.26 14.99
C LEU A 352 18.43 19.24 15.77
N ASN A 353 18.64 20.19 16.68
CA ASN A 353 19.86 20.28 17.47
C ASN A 353 20.03 19.06 18.38
N TYR A 354 18.94 18.53 18.95
CA TYR A 354 18.97 17.36 19.82
C TYR A 354 19.64 16.16 19.13
N PHE A 355 19.27 15.86 17.89
CA PHE A 355 19.88 14.75 17.14
C PHE A 355 21.26 15.11 16.57
N PHE A 356 21.43 16.34 16.08
CA PHE A 356 22.67 16.75 15.44
C PHE A 356 23.88 16.80 16.39
N ARG A 357 23.65 17.00 17.70
CA ARG A 357 24.72 16.96 18.71
C ARG A 357 25.50 15.65 18.72
N ASP A 358 24.83 14.52 18.49
CA ASP A 358 25.48 13.22 18.43
C ASP A 358 26.35 13.08 17.17
N ILE A 359 25.91 13.65 16.05
CA ILE A 359 26.69 13.71 14.81
C ILE A 359 27.98 14.50 15.05
N GLN A 360 27.88 15.69 15.65
CA GLN A 360 29.05 16.50 15.99
C GLN A 360 30.02 15.79 16.93
N GLU A 361 29.52 15.00 17.88
CA GLU A 361 30.37 14.23 18.77
C GLU A 361 31.09 13.11 18.03
N GLN A 362 30.41 12.39 17.13
CA GLN A 362 31.05 11.40 16.26
C GLN A 362 32.13 12.02 15.36
N MET A 363 31.91 13.23 14.83
CA MET A 363 32.95 13.96 14.07
C MET A 363 34.21 14.19 14.92
N ARG A 364 34.05 14.62 16.18
CA ARG A 364 35.20 14.81 17.09
C ARG A 364 35.94 13.51 17.38
N LEU A 365 35.21 12.41 17.56
CA LEU A 365 35.80 11.09 17.80
C LEU A 365 36.58 10.57 16.57
N HIS A 366 36.25 11.04 15.38
CA HIS A 366 36.93 10.74 14.12
C HIS A 366 37.97 11.80 13.71
N ASP A 367 38.40 12.66 14.65
CA ASP A 367 39.37 13.75 14.44
C ASP A 367 38.98 14.71 13.29
N GLN A 368 37.68 14.90 13.06
CA GLN A 368 37.13 15.85 12.08
C GLN A 368 36.65 17.13 12.76
N GLU A 369 36.78 18.26 12.05
CA GLU A 369 36.26 19.55 12.54
C GLU A 369 34.72 19.54 12.47
N PRO A 370 34.00 19.73 13.59
CA PRO A 370 32.54 19.64 13.58
C PRO A 370 31.90 20.79 12.80
N VAL A 371 30.95 20.46 11.92
CA VAL A 371 30.14 21.47 11.21
C VAL A 371 29.29 22.26 12.20
N GLY A 372 29.14 23.56 11.95
CA GLY A 372 28.26 24.44 12.71
C GLY A 372 26.79 24.00 12.60
N PHE A 373 26.10 23.91 13.73
CA PHE A 373 24.67 23.55 13.73
C PHE A 373 23.82 24.58 12.97
N GLU A 374 24.17 25.87 13.03
CA GLU A 374 23.43 26.92 12.33
C GLU A 374 23.45 26.72 10.81
N ASP A 375 24.58 26.29 10.24
CA ASP A 375 24.71 26.02 8.80
C ASP A 375 23.85 24.83 8.37
N VAL A 376 23.90 23.72 9.12
CA VAL A 376 23.08 22.53 8.85
C VAL A 376 21.60 22.80 9.06
N LYS A 377 21.24 23.59 10.07
CA LYS A 377 19.88 24.05 10.29
C LYS A 377 19.39 24.83 9.07
N ASP A 378 20.12 25.84 8.64
CA ASP A 378 19.72 26.67 7.51
C ASP A 378 19.57 25.83 6.23
N GLU A 379 20.50 24.90 5.98
CA GLU A 379 20.41 23.98 4.85
C GLU A 379 19.17 23.06 4.90
N ILE A 380 18.83 22.52 6.07
CA ILE A 380 17.61 21.71 6.25
C ILE A 380 16.36 22.56 5.99
N PHE A 381 16.29 23.78 6.52
CA PHE A 381 15.14 24.66 6.32
C PHE A 381 15.01 25.11 4.85
N ASP A 382 16.12 25.39 4.17
CA ASP A 382 16.16 25.73 2.75
C ASP A 382 15.78 24.55 1.85
N MET A 383 16.14 23.32 2.25
CA MET A 383 15.79 22.10 1.55
C MET A 383 14.29 21.77 1.69
N VAL A 384 13.75 21.92 2.89
CA VAL A 384 12.35 21.55 3.18
C VAL A 384 11.37 22.63 2.74
N LYS A 385 11.73 23.91 2.89
CA LYS A 385 10.85 25.07 2.65
C LYS A 385 9.49 24.88 3.32
N PRO A 386 9.47 24.79 4.67
CA PRO A 386 8.24 24.54 5.39
C PRO A 386 7.24 25.70 5.22
N GLU A 387 5.96 25.40 5.38
CA GLU A 387 4.89 26.41 5.33
C GLU A 387 5.01 27.43 6.47
N ASP A 388 5.38 26.96 7.67
CA ASP A 388 5.79 27.80 8.79
C ASP A 388 7.33 27.87 8.82
N PRO A 389 7.95 29.06 8.69
CA PRO A 389 9.41 29.21 8.64
C PRO A 389 10.16 28.66 9.86
N SER A 390 9.47 28.39 10.97
CA SER A 390 10.05 27.90 12.22
C SER A 390 9.74 26.42 12.51
N ARG A 391 8.90 25.77 11.69
CA ARG A 391 8.35 24.44 12.00
C ARG A 391 8.26 23.56 10.77
N ILE A 392 8.92 22.41 10.82
CA ILE A 392 8.87 21.39 9.77
C ILE A 392 7.84 20.33 10.16
N THR A 393 6.73 20.24 9.42
CA THR A 393 5.75 19.16 9.62
C THR A 393 6.07 17.95 8.76
N LEU A 394 5.46 16.80 9.06
CA LEU A 394 5.54 15.61 8.20
C LEU A 394 5.10 15.91 6.76
N ARG A 395 4.08 16.77 6.59
CA ARG A 395 3.61 17.18 5.26
C ARG A 395 4.68 17.95 4.49
N ASP A 396 5.43 18.81 5.17
CA ASP A 396 6.53 19.56 4.55
C ASP A 396 7.65 18.61 4.11
N LEU A 397 8.05 17.66 4.97
CA LEU A 397 9.08 16.66 4.65
C LEU A 397 8.72 15.76 3.46
N ILE A 398 7.43 15.39 3.33
CA ILE A 398 6.95 14.61 2.18
C ILE A 398 6.92 15.49 0.93
N ARG A 399 6.36 16.71 1.04
CA ARG A 399 6.16 17.62 -0.09
C ARG A 399 7.48 18.08 -0.72
N CYS A 400 8.54 18.25 0.08
CA CYS A 400 9.82 18.74 -0.45
C CYS A 400 10.55 17.70 -1.31
N GLY A 401 10.18 16.41 -1.24
CA GLY A 401 10.86 15.34 -1.98
C GLY A 401 12.30 15.05 -1.51
N LYS A 402 12.72 15.67 -0.40
CA LYS A 402 14.06 15.54 0.21
C LYS A 402 14.02 15.07 1.66
N GLY A 403 12.85 14.68 2.18
CA GLY A 403 12.69 14.21 3.56
C GLY A 403 13.65 13.07 3.93
N GLY A 404 13.93 12.15 3.01
CA GLY A 404 14.87 11.05 3.27
C GLY A 404 16.29 11.53 3.54
N THR A 405 16.73 12.59 2.85
CA THR A 405 18.04 13.23 3.09
C THR A 405 18.08 13.91 4.45
N VAL A 406 17.03 14.66 4.81
CA VAL A 406 16.93 15.30 6.14
C VAL A 406 16.97 14.26 7.25
N VAL A 407 16.24 13.15 7.11
CA VAL A 407 16.29 12.04 8.06
C VAL A 407 17.70 11.47 8.17
N SER A 408 18.33 11.15 7.03
CA SER A 408 19.71 10.62 7.00
C SER A 408 20.71 11.52 7.75
N ILE A 409 20.67 12.84 7.52
CA ILE A 409 21.53 13.82 8.19
C ILE A 409 21.38 13.76 9.72
N LEU A 410 20.16 13.52 10.23
CA LEU A 410 19.88 13.59 11.66
C LEU A 410 20.17 12.28 12.39
N ILE A 411 20.09 11.12 11.72
CA ILE A 411 20.08 9.83 12.41
C ILE A 411 21.32 8.96 12.17
N ASP A 412 22.13 9.26 11.15
CA ASP A 412 23.21 8.39 10.70
C ASP A 412 24.47 9.20 10.35
N PHE A 413 25.57 8.90 11.04
CA PHE A 413 26.84 9.60 10.86
C PHE A 413 27.46 9.37 9.47
N ASN A 414 27.40 8.15 8.93
CA ASN A 414 28.00 7.86 7.64
C ASN A 414 27.22 8.53 6.51
N GLU A 415 25.90 8.55 6.61
CA GLU A 415 25.04 9.23 5.64
C GLU A 415 25.21 10.76 5.71
N PHE A 416 25.35 11.33 6.91
CA PHE A 416 25.72 12.73 7.07
C PHE A 416 27.09 13.03 6.43
N TRP A 417 28.09 12.20 6.72
CA TRP A 417 29.44 12.38 6.17
C TRP A 417 29.45 12.33 4.63
N ALA A 418 28.72 11.39 4.04
CA ALA A 418 28.58 11.29 2.59
C ALA A 418 27.86 12.51 1.99
N TYR A 419 26.89 13.06 2.71
CA TYR A 419 26.16 14.26 2.32
C TYR A 419 27.04 15.51 2.36
N ASP A 420 27.78 15.71 3.45
CA ASP A 420 28.66 16.87 3.66
C ASP A 420 29.79 16.88 2.61
N ASN A 421 30.33 15.71 2.28
CA ASN A 421 31.40 15.55 1.29
C ASN A 421 30.91 15.33 -0.15
N ARG A 422 29.62 15.53 -0.43
CA ARG A 422 29.02 15.20 -1.74
C ARG A 422 29.68 15.91 -2.92
N GLU A 423 30.15 17.15 -2.73
CA GLU A 423 30.78 17.93 -3.79
C GLU A 423 32.17 17.41 -4.13
N THR A 424 32.95 17.05 -3.10
CA THR A 424 34.27 16.43 -3.25
C THR A 424 34.14 15.04 -3.89
N LEU A 425 33.20 14.22 -3.40
CA LEU A 425 32.96 12.87 -3.93
C LEU A 425 32.46 12.91 -5.38
N ALA A 426 31.65 13.92 -5.75
CA ALA A 426 31.20 14.09 -7.13
C ALA A 426 32.31 14.59 -8.07
N ALA A 427 33.38 15.20 -7.55
CA ALA A 427 34.53 15.64 -8.34
C ALA A 427 35.56 14.51 -8.60
N GLU A 428 35.45 13.39 -7.87
CA GLU A 428 36.34 12.22 -7.99
C GLU A 428 35.81 11.13 -8.94
N VAL A 429 34.60 11.29 -9.47
CA VAL A 429 33.93 10.41 -10.46
C VAL A 429 33.94 11.06 -11.83
#